data_AF-A0A2T7NP91-F1
#
_entry.id   AF-A0A2T7NP91-F1
#
_cell.length_a   1.000
_cell.length_b   1.000
_cell.length_c   1.000
_cell.angle_alpha   90.00
_cell.angle_beta   90.00
_cell.angle_gamma   90.00
#
_symmetry.space_group_name_H-M   'P 1'
#
loop_
_entity.id
_entity.type
_entity.pdbx_description
1 polymer ?
#
loop_
_entity_poly.entity_id
_entity_poly.type
_entity_poly.pdbx_seq_one_letter_code
_entity_poly.pdbx_strand_id
1 'polypeptide(L)' 'MMGAGQVLVLVVWSFLLATCVHSRTAEEWKSRIIYQLLTDRFSPSGAAPSQPCTDLRNYCGGTFRGVAQHLDYIQGLG' A
#
# COMPACT_ATOMS: atom_id res chain seq x y z
N MET A 1 29.19 12.15 22.40
CA MET A 1 28.50 13.44 22.17
C MET A 1 28.69 13.78 20.70
N MET A 2 27.62 13.89 19.91
CA MET A 2 27.73 14.20 18.47
C MET A 2 28.23 15.65 18.30
N GLY A 3 29.19 15.88 17.40
CA GLY A 3 29.73 17.21 17.16
C GLY A 3 28.75 18.10 16.38
N ALA A 4 28.79 19.42 16.61
CA ALA A 4 27.90 20.39 15.93
C ALA A 4 27.93 20.27 14.39
N GLY A 5 29.10 19.95 13.81
CA GLY A 5 29.24 19.72 12.36
C GLY A 5 28.49 18.47 11.86
N GLN A 6 28.42 17.40 12.65
CA GLN A 6 27.64 16.22 12.29
C GLN A 6 26.13 16.49 12.37
N VAL A 7 25.69 17.29 13.34
CA VAL A 7 24.29 17.71 13.46
C VAL A 7 23.88 18.54 12.23
N LEU A 8 24.72 19.48 11.81
CA LEU A 8 24.45 20.31 10.64
C LEU A 8 24.32 19.48 9.35
N VAL A 9 25.23 18.52 9.14
CA VAL A 9 25.18 17.62 7.98
C VAL A 9 23.88 16.80 7.98
N LEU A 10 23.48 16.23 9.12
CA LEU A 10 22.24 15.46 9.22
C LEU A 10 20.99 16.30 8.93
N VAL A 11 20.96 17.56 9.37
CA VAL A 11 19.83 18.47 9.08
C VAL A 11 19.76 18.80 7.59
N VAL A 12 20.89 19.11 6.95
CA VAL A 12 20.92 19.40 5.51
C VAL A 12 20.48 18.18 4.69
N TRP A 13 20.93 16.98 5.07
CA TRP A 13 20.51 15.73 4.43
C TRP A 13 19.01 15.44 4.62
N SER A 14 18.46 15.72 5.80
CA SER A 14 17.03 15.58 6.07
C SER A 14 16.18 16.50 5.17
N PHE A 15 16.61 17.75 4.99
CA PHE A 15 15.93 18.70 4.10
C PHE A 15 16.07 18.32 2.61
N LEU A 16 17.19 17.76 2.19
CA LEU A 16 17.38 17.29 0.80
C LEU A 16 16.56 16.03 0.48
N LEU A 17 16.27 15.20 1.47
CA LEU A 17 15.45 13.99 1.32
C LEU A 17 13.94 14.26 1.46
N ALA A 18 13.55 15.49 1.84
CA ALA A 18 12.16 15.94 1.86
C ALA A 18 11.65 16.13 0.44
N THR A 19 11.42 15.03 -0.26
CA THR A 19 10.70 15.04 -1.54
C THR A 19 9.27 15.53 -1.32
N CYS A 20 8.82 16.47 -2.16
CA CYS A 20 7.44 16.92 -2.15
C CYS A 20 6.52 15.76 -2.59
N VAL A 21 5.91 15.07 -1.63
CA VAL A 21 4.86 14.09 -1.93
C VAL A 21 3.63 14.85 -2.41
N HIS A 22 3.35 14.79 -3.71
CA HIS A 22 2.15 15.37 -4.29
C HIS A 22 0.96 14.44 -4.03
N SER A 23 0.10 14.83 -3.09
CA SER A 23 -1.24 14.27 -3.01
C SER A 23 -2.11 14.82 -4.13
N ARG A 24 -3.11 14.06 -4.55
CA ARG A 24 -4.17 14.55 -5.45
C ARG A 24 -5.17 15.40 -4.67
N THR A 25 -5.65 16.47 -5.29
CA THR A 25 -6.72 17.32 -4.77
C THR A 25 -8.04 16.57 -4.69
N ALA A 26 -8.99 17.08 -3.91
CA ALA A 26 -10.32 16.50 -3.81
C ALA A 26 -11.02 16.40 -5.19
N GLU A 27 -10.87 17.41 -6.05
CA GLU A 27 -11.43 17.38 -7.41
C GLU A 27 -10.81 16.29 -8.29
N GLU A 28 -9.49 16.09 -8.21
CA GLU A 28 -8.82 15.03 -8.96
C GLU A 28 -9.27 13.64 -8.51
N TRP A 29 -9.49 13.43 -7.21
CA TRP A 29 -10.03 12.16 -6.68
C TRP A 29 -11.46 11.86 -7.16
N LYS A 30 -12.31 12.88 -7.35
CA LYS A 30 -13.70 12.68 -7.85
C LYS A 30 -13.76 12.04 -9.24
N SER A 31 -12.71 12.17 -10.04
CA SER A 31 -12.62 11.58 -11.39
C SER A 31 -12.16 10.12 -11.41
N ARG A 32 -11.84 9.53 -10.25
CA ARG A 32 -11.29 8.18 -10.12
C ARG A 32 -12.33 7.20 -9.61
N ILE A 33 -12.16 5.92 -9.93
CA ILE A 33 -12.85 4.83 -9.24
C ILE A 33 -11.93 4.31 -8.14
N ILE A 34 -12.45 4.21 -6.91
CA ILE A 34 -11.70 3.78 -5.73
C ILE A 34 -12.24 2.42 -5.28
N TYR A 35 -11.39 1.39 -5.31
CA TYR A 35 -11.70 0.07 -4.79
C TYR A 35 -11.12 -0.10 -3.38
N GLN A 36 -12.00 -0.20 -2.38
CA GLN A 36 -11.59 -0.56 -1.02
C GLN A 36 -11.44 -2.07 -0.90
N LEU A 37 -10.23 -2.53 -0.62
CA LEU A 37 -9.94 -3.96 -0.44
C LEU A 37 -9.78 -4.31 1.03
N LEU A 38 -10.38 -5.43 1.42
CA LEU A 38 -10.03 -6.15 2.64
C LEU A 38 -8.91 -7.13 2.28
N THR A 39 -7.65 -6.74 2.50
CA THR A 39 -6.46 -7.48 2.02
C THR A 39 -6.51 -8.98 2.34
N ASP A 40 -6.88 -9.34 3.58
CA ASP A 40 -6.95 -10.73 4.03
C ASP A 40 -8.04 -11.56 3.32
N ARG A 41 -9.01 -10.91 2.67
CA ARG A 41 -10.14 -11.54 1.97
C ARG A 41 -10.06 -11.42 0.44
N PHE A 42 -8.97 -10.87 -0.09
CA PHE A 42 -8.84 -10.63 -1.51
C PHE A 42 -8.15 -11.80 -2.23
N SER A 43 -6.86 -12.02 -1.98
CA SER A 43 -6.10 -13.12 -2.60
C SER A 43 -4.85 -13.48 -1.79
N PRO A 44 -4.50 -14.76 -1.63
CA PRO A 44 -3.19 -15.17 -1.11
C PRO A 44 -2.07 -14.87 -2.13
N SER A 45 -0.81 -14.99 -1.70
CA SER A 45 0.37 -14.84 -2.58
C SER A 45 0.61 -16.02 -3.55
N GLY A 46 -0.09 -17.14 -3.32
CA GLY A 46 0.14 -18.43 -3.98
C GLY A 46 -1.16 -19.04 -4.48
N ALA A 47 -1.24 -20.37 -4.51
CA ALA A 47 -2.47 -21.04 -4.92
C ALA A 47 -3.64 -20.67 -4.00
N ALA A 48 -4.83 -20.57 -4.59
CA ALA A 48 -6.06 -20.42 -3.83
C ALA A 48 -6.23 -21.61 -2.85
N PRO A 49 -6.72 -21.38 -1.62
CA PRO A 49 -7.00 -22.47 -0.70
C PRO A 49 -8.02 -23.44 -1.32
N SER A 50 -7.82 -24.74 -1.13
CA SER A 50 -8.77 -25.75 -1.61
C SER A 50 -10.08 -25.77 -0.83
N GLN A 51 -10.12 -25.10 0.33
CA GLN A 51 -11.28 -24.98 1.19
C GLN A 51 -11.59 -23.51 1.45
N PRO A 52 -12.88 -23.14 1.52
CA PRO A 52 -13.27 -21.76 1.83
C PRO A 52 -12.88 -21.38 3.26
N CYS A 53 -12.62 -20.09 3.49
CA CYS A 53 -12.43 -19.56 4.83
C CYS A 53 -13.78 -19.52 5.57
N THR A 54 -14.01 -20.47 6.48
CA THR A 54 -15.29 -20.61 7.19
C THR A 54 -15.38 -19.77 8.45
N ASP A 55 -14.27 -19.59 9.18
CA ASP A 55 -14.20 -18.69 10.34
C ASP A 55 -13.67 -17.31 9.92
N LEU A 56 -14.60 -16.40 9.69
CA LEU A 56 -14.31 -15.03 9.25
C LEU A 56 -13.61 -14.17 10.33
N ARG A 57 -13.54 -14.66 11.57
CA ARG A 57 -12.82 -14.00 12.68
C ARG A 57 -11.32 -14.33 12.68
N ASN A 58 -10.91 -15.36 11.95
CA ASN A 58 -9.50 -15.70 11.74
C ASN A 58 -8.96 -15.06 10.45
N TYR A 59 -7.64 -15.14 10.27
CA TYR A 59 -6.97 -14.77 9.02
C TYR A 59 -7.29 -15.82 7.94
N CYS A 60 -7.78 -15.33 6.80
CA CYS A 60 -8.10 -16.13 5.62
C CYS A 60 -6.94 -16.21 4.62
N GLY A 61 -5.83 -15.49 4.88
CA GLY A 61 -4.56 -15.69 4.19
C GLY A 61 -4.32 -14.77 3.00
N GLY A 62 -5.16 -13.74 2.82
CA GLY A 62 -4.93 -12.73 1.79
C GLY A 62 -3.72 -11.84 2.12
N THR A 63 -2.98 -11.43 1.10
CA THR A 63 -1.72 -10.68 1.27
C THR A 63 -1.61 -9.53 0.27
N PHE A 64 -0.74 -8.55 0.57
CA PHE A 64 -0.41 -7.50 -0.41
C PHE A 64 0.24 -8.03 -1.68
N ARG A 65 1.00 -9.14 -1.60
CA ARG A 65 1.56 -9.78 -2.80
C ARG A 65 0.44 -10.40 -3.68
N GLY A 66 -0.59 -10.97 -3.05
CA GLY A 66 -1.79 -11.44 -3.75
C GLY A 66 -2.55 -10.30 -4.42
N VAL A 67 -2.67 -9.14 -3.76
CA VAL A 67 -3.23 -7.93 -4.37
C VAL A 67 -2.41 -7.49 -5.60
N ALA A 68 -1.08 -7.44 -5.47
CA ALA A 68 -0.19 -7.04 -6.57
C ALA A 68 -0.31 -7.96 -7.80
N GLN A 69 -0.57 -9.25 -7.60
CA GLN A 69 -0.77 -10.23 -8.68
C GLN A 69 -2.09 -10.03 -9.45
N HIS A 70 -3.02 -9.21 -8.96
CA HIS A 70 -4.34 -8.97 -9.55
C HIS A 70 -4.59 -7.48 -9.84
N LEU A 71 -3.54 -6.67 -10.00
CA LEU A 71 -3.72 -5.26 -10.38
C LEU A 71 -4.40 -5.12 -11.74
N ASP A 72 -4.12 -6.03 -12.69
CA ASP A 72 -4.79 -6.05 -13.99
C ASP A 72 -6.30 -6.32 -13.86
N TYR A 73 -6.69 -7.22 -12.95
CA TYR A 73 -8.10 -7.47 -12.65
C TYR A 73 -8.78 -6.22 -12.08
N ILE A 74 -8.14 -5.55 -11.11
CA ILE A 74 -8.69 -4.33 -10.51
C ILE A 74 -8.79 -3.21 -11.55
N GLN A 75 -7.77 -3.03 -12.39
CA GLN A 75 -7.79 -2.03 -13.47
C GLN A 75 -8.85 -2.33 -14.54
N GLY A 76 -9.11 -3.61 -14.81
CA GLY A 76 -10.14 -4.04 -15.75
C GLY A 76 -11.58 -3.78 -15.29
N LEU A 77 -11.80 -3.46 -14.01
CA LEU A 77 -13.13 -3.08 -13.50
C LEU A 77 -13.54 -1.65 -13.93
N GLY A 78 -12.58 -0.80 -14.32
CA GLY A 78 -12.75 0.62 -14.64
C GLY A 78 -12.22 1.56 -13.57
#